data_AF-A0A535J8G4-F1
#
_entry.id   AF-A0A535J8G4-F1
#
_cell.length_a   1.000
_cell.length_b   1.000
_cell.length_c   1.000
_cell.angle_alpha   90.00
_cell.angle_beta   90.00
_cell.angle_gamma   90.00
#
_symmetry.space_group_name_H-M   'P 1'
#
loop_
_entity.id
_entity.type
_entity.pdbx_description
1 polymer ?
#
loop_
_entity_poly.entity_id
_entity_poly.type
_entity_poly.pdbx_seq_one_letter_code
_entity_poly.pdbx_strand_id
1 'polypeptide(L)'
;MRSRGIVTAREVHFESWCMEALASAIDPTLVVPLNAWPEVDLRMQLEARGNVAGLQALERMEKSRAAVAEAKGSEALLEALDAFDACFEELTSVAPLPHEGGAAGGRTPLYLESMRDLDVDLGPVVVAELAASLPVLFEASRWWCGRAFAHFQTIIAKALAGGLADRPFGPLFEDLLKASWEVPRLLAPELQELQRRCDLLVEARDDPTIASRAAAAFADHGPSWPISVFQSADVQIAARDLAAIEAGEFLAVVGDFHGGNPLIQSMFAARFPNPEHFRALFHRDVGSPIVAPILPRNPAVPMTSRLAPDITNPDDIHLLGHRLSPVHIGHRALQVADLGVRGDQIVDPVGGFHAPLTDLFFLPVVIAAMQTFRPFDKVGPRITVGRTVLRRASWQARVAARPADASGIAAWAADLGLPRRVFCHCAGEPKPVYIDFHSRALTYNLHRMLNRAAGAEPEALVRFNEMLPAPDECWLEHDGDRYTSELRIVAVDLTRRGLGTVAT
;
A
#
# COMPACT_ATOMS: atom_id res chain seq x y z
N MET A 1 17.65 7.36 20.69
CA MET A 1 17.66 8.01 19.37
C MET A 1 19.01 8.64 19.12
N ARG A 2 19.62 8.38 17.96
CA ARG A 2 20.75 9.16 17.44
C ARG A 2 20.31 9.70 16.09
N SER A 3 20.29 11.01 15.90
CA SER A 3 20.01 11.65 14.61
C SER A 3 21.12 12.65 14.35
N ARG A 4 21.78 12.58 13.18
CA ARG A 4 22.79 13.55 12.72
C ARG A 4 22.31 14.33 11.49
N GLY A 5 21.03 14.23 11.12
CA GLY A 5 20.42 14.97 10.00
C GLY A 5 19.00 14.51 9.62
N ILE A 6 18.30 15.32 8.82
CA ILE A 6 16.96 14.99 8.29
C ILE A 6 17.01 13.90 7.21
N VAL A 7 18.14 13.76 6.51
CA VAL A 7 18.32 12.78 5.42
C VAL A 7 19.71 12.16 5.50
N THR A 8 19.80 10.83 5.56
CA THR A 8 21.05 10.05 5.43
C THR A 8 21.33 9.64 4.01
N ALA A 9 20.29 9.22 3.29
CA ALA A 9 20.41 8.73 1.94
C ALA A 9 19.26 9.28 1.10
N ARG A 10 19.61 9.69 -0.11
CA ARG A 10 18.70 10.18 -1.14
C ARG A 10 18.95 9.36 -2.39
N GLU A 11 17.90 8.80 -2.97
CA GLU A 11 18.00 8.04 -4.22
C GLU A 11 16.89 8.49 -5.18
N VAL A 12 17.29 8.77 -6.41
CA VAL A 12 16.36 9.08 -7.50
C VAL A 12 16.29 7.84 -8.37
N HIS A 13 15.08 7.34 -8.61
CA HIS A 13 14.82 6.13 -9.37
C HIS A 13 14.07 6.46 -10.66
N PHE A 14 14.20 5.58 -11.65
CA PHE A 14 13.33 5.61 -12.83
C PHE A 14 12.00 4.96 -12.53
N GLU A 15 10.91 5.52 -13.05
CA GLU A 15 9.68 4.76 -13.20
C GLU A 15 9.79 3.78 -14.37
N SER A 16 9.16 2.62 -14.26
CA SER A 16 9.25 1.53 -15.26
C SER A 16 8.80 1.97 -16.64
N TRP A 17 7.76 2.82 -16.73
CA TRP A 17 7.30 3.37 -18.00
C TRP A 17 8.35 4.24 -18.69
N CYS A 18 9.24 4.91 -17.94
CA CYS A 18 10.36 5.66 -18.49
C CYS A 18 11.33 4.72 -19.22
N MET A 19 11.65 3.59 -18.58
CA MET A 19 12.50 2.56 -19.18
C MET A 19 11.81 1.82 -20.31
N GLU A 20 10.50 1.64 -20.28
CA GLU A 20 9.72 1.09 -21.40
C GLU A 20 9.76 1.97 -22.64
N ALA A 21 9.63 3.29 -22.46
CA ALA A 21 9.74 4.25 -23.56
C ALA A 21 11.14 4.19 -24.19
N LEU A 22 12.18 4.14 -23.37
CA LEU A 22 13.56 3.98 -23.84
C LEU A 22 13.78 2.64 -24.55
N ALA A 23 13.34 1.54 -23.94
CA ALA A 23 13.45 0.20 -24.50
C ALA A 23 12.75 0.12 -25.86
N SER A 24 11.53 0.67 -25.98
CA SER A 24 10.77 0.69 -27.22
C SER A 24 11.45 1.52 -28.33
N ALA A 25 12.15 2.59 -27.98
CA ALA A 25 12.90 3.40 -28.94
C ALA A 25 14.17 2.70 -29.44
N ILE A 26 14.79 1.87 -28.59
CA ILE A 26 15.99 1.10 -28.93
C ILE A 26 15.63 -0.17 -29.72
N ASP A 27 14.76 -1.01 -29.16
CA ASP A 27 14.33 -2.29 -29.72
C ASP A 27 13.02 -2.75 -29.02
N PRO A 28 11.88 -2.83 -29.74
CA PRO A 28 10.58 -3.18 -29.16
C PRO A 28 10.49 -4.61 -28.60
N THR A 29 11.51 -5.44 -28.80
CA THR A 29 11.59 -6.79 -28.22
C THR A 29 12.32 -6.83 -26.86
N LEU A 30 12.80 -5.70 -26.36
CA LEU A 30 13.33 -5.58 -25.00
C LEU A 30 12.17 -5.61 -23.99
N VAL A 31 12.37 -6.34 -22.90
CA VAL A 31 11.37 -6.45 -21.82
C VAL A 31 11.81 -5.61 -20.63
N VAL A 32 10.93 -4.76 -20.13
CA VAL A 32 11.19 -3.96 -18.93
C VAL A 32 10.38 -4.52 -17.77
N PRO A 33 11.02 -5.13 -16.76
CA PRO A 33 10.34 -5.58 -15.55
C PRO A 33 9.72 -4.43 -14.76
N LEU A 34 8.74 -4.75 -13.93
CA LEU A 34 8.12 -3.79 -13.02
C LEU A 34 8.75 -3.97 -11.64
N ASN A 35 9.88 -3.30 -11.42
CA ASN A 35 10.66 -3.34 -10.16
C ASN A 35 11.28 -1.96 -9.86
N ALA A 36 12.06 -1.85 -8.79
CA ALA A 36 12.66 -0.56 -8.37
C ALA A 36 13.87 -0.09 -9.20
N TRP A 37 14.49 -0.98 -9.99
CA TRP A 37 15.67 -0.69 -10.83
C TRP A 37 15.55 -1.30 -12.23
N PRO A 38 14.51 -0.92 -13.00
CA PRO A 38 14.25 -1.50 -14.32
C PRO A 38 15.39 -1.27 -15.32
N GLU A 39 16.24 -0.25 -15.09
CA GLU A 39 17.43 0.03 -15.86
C GLU A 39 18.49 -1.09 -15.80
N VAL A 40 18.56 -1.83 -14.69
CA VAL A 40 19.53 -2.92 -14.51
C VAL A 40 19.20 -4.09 -15.44
N ASP A 41 17.92 -4.49 -15.47
CA ASP A 41 17.43 -5.54 -16.36
C ASP A 41 17.53 -5.13 -17.84
N LEU A 42 17.28 -3.85 -18.15
CA LEU A 42 17.46 -3.31 -19.49
C LEU A 42 18.92 -3.37 -19.93
N ARG A 43 19.85 -2.96 -19.07
CA ARG A 43 21.29 -3.04 -19.31
C ARG A 43 21.75 -4.46 -19.60
N MET A 44 21.35 -5.43 -18.77
CA MET A 44 21.69 -6.84 -18.96
C MET A 44 21.28 -7.36 -20.35
N GLN A 45 20.09 -7.01 -20.82
CA GLN A 45 19.64 -7.41 -22.16
C GLN A 45 20.44 -6.74 -23.27
N LEU A 46 20.77 -5.45 -23.14
CA LEU A 46 21.56 -4.71 -24.11
C LEU A 46 22.98 -5.26 -24.22
N GLU A 47 23.61 -5.59 -23.08
CA GLU A 47 24.91 -6.24 -23.01
C GLU A 47 24.89 -7.62 -23.68
N ALA A 48 23.90 -8.45 -23.35
CA ALA A 48 23.75 -9.79 -23.95
C ALA A 48 23.55 -9.74 -25.48
N ARG A 49 22.95 -8.66 -26.00
CA ARG A 49 22.75 -8.44 -27.44
C ARG A 49 23.93 -7.72 -28.11
N GLY A 50 24.91 -7.24 -27.36
CA GLY A 50 25.99 -6.40 -27.88
C GLY A 50 25.51 -5.05 -28.46
N ASN A 51 24.39 -4.52 -27.96
CA ASN A 51 23.77 -3.29 -28.48
C ASN A 51 24.44 -2.03 -27.90
N VAL A 52 25.58 -1.65 -28.49
CA VAL A 52 26.40 -0.50 -28.05
C VAL A 52 25.61 0.82 -28.06
N ALA A 53 24.80 1.07 -29.09
CA ALA A 53 24.02 2.30 -29.19
C ALA A 53 22.95 2.40 -28.09
N GLY A 54 22.28 1.28 -27.78
CA GLY A 54 21.31 1.22 -26.68
C GLY A 54 21.97 1.44 -25.31
N LEU A 55 23.18 0.89 -25.09
CA LEU A 55 23.94 1.11 -23.86
C LEU A 55 24.31 2.59 -23.69
N GLN A 56 24.73 3.26 -24.77
CA GLN A 56 25.02 4.70 -24.76
C GLN A 56 23.78 5.54 -24.44
N ALA A 57 22.61 5.17 -24.98
CA ALA A 57 21.36 5.85 -24.68
C ALA A 57 20.96 5.69 -23.19
N LEU A 58 21.10 4.47 -22.64
CA LEU A 58 20.84 4.20 -21.24
C LEU A 58 21.79 4.96 -20.30
N GLU A 59 23.09 4.99 -20.62
CA GLU A 59 24.10 5.75 -19.86
C GLU A 59 23.80 7.25 -19.82
N ARG A 60 23.30 7.82 -20.93
CA ARG A 60 22.86 9.22 -20.96
C ARG A 60 21.71 9.47 -19.98
N MET A 61 20.71 8.59 -19.96
CA MET A 61 19.58 8.67 -19.03
C MET A 61 20.05 8.56 -17.57
N GLU A 62 20.89 7.56 -17.26
CA GLU A 62 21.43 7.35 -15.91
C GLU A 62 22.24 8.55 -15.41
N LYS A 63 23.05 9.16 -16.29
CA LYS A 63 23.82 10.36 -15.98
C LYS A 63 22.92 11.56 -15.68
N SER A 64 21.86 11.76 -16.47
CA SER A 64 20.89 12.84 -16.22
C SER A 64 20.14 12.62 -14.91
N ARG A 65 19.72 11.38 -14.59
CA ARG A 65 19.15 11.02 -13.28
C ARG A 65 20.12 11.29 -12.14
N ALA A 66 21.40 10.95 -12.30
CA ALA A 66 22.44 11.23 -11.30
C ALA A 66 22.59 12.73 -11.05
N ALA A 67 22.55 13.57 -12.10
CA ALA A 67 22.57 15.02 -11.94
C ALA A 67 21.36 15.52 -11.13
N VAL A 68 20.15 14.98 -11.34
CA VAL A 68 18.97 15.28 -10.52
C VAL A 68 19.18 14.89 -9.06
N ALA A 69 19.80 13.72 -8.80
CA ALA A 69 20.10 13.24 -7.46
C ALA A 69 21.16 14.10 -6.72
N GLU A 70 22.14 14.64 -7.46
CA GLU A 70 23.21 15.48 -6.92
C GLU A 70 22.83 16.95 -6.78
N ALA A 71 21.80 17.41 -7.49
CA ALA A 71 21.34 18.80 -7.48
C ALA A 71 20.97 19.27 -6.05
N LYS A 72 21.50 20.43 -5.66
CA LYS A 72 21.30 21.07 -4.36
C LYS A 72 20.59 22.41 -4.51
N GLY A 73 19.52 22.60 -3.75
CA GLY A 73 18.68 23.79 -3.85
C GLY A 73 17.68 23.70 -5.01
N SER A 74 16.68 24.57 -4.98
CA SER A 74 15.56 24.52 -5.92
C SER A 74 15.96 24.86 -7.36
N GLU A 75 16.85 25.83 -7.55
CA GLU A 75 17.26 26.30 -8.89
C GLU A 75 18.02 25.21 -9.66
N ALA A 76 19.10 24.68 -9.08
CA ALA A 76 19.86 23.59 -9.68
C ALA A 76 19.01 22.31 -9.88
N LEU A 77 18.04 22.06 -9.00
CA LEU A 77 17.11 20.93 -9.16
C LEU A 77 16.19 21.12 -10.37
N LEU A 78 15.65 22.33 -10.57
CA LEU A 78 14.82 22.64 -11.73
C LEU A 78 15.63 22.51 -13.04
N GLU A 79 16.85 23.07 -13.08
CA GLU A 79 17.73 22.93 -14.25
C GLU A 79 18.07 21.47 -14.57
N ALA A 80 18.35 20.66 -13.54
CA ALA A 80 18.64 19.24 -13.73
C ALA A 80 17.42 18.45 -14.21
N LEU A 81 16.22 18.78 -13.72
CA LEU A 81 14.96 18.18 -14.18
C LEU A 81 14.66 18.56 -15.63
N ASP A 82 14.82 19.83 -16.01
CA ASP A 82 14.62 20.28 -17.39
C ASP A 82 15.61 19.59 -18.35
N ALA A 83 16.88 19.45 -17.93
CA ALA A 83 17.90 18.74 -18.71
C ALA A 83 17.59 17.23 -18.84
N PHE A 84 17.07 16.62 -17.78
CA PHE A 84 16.61 15.24 -17.80
C PHE A 84 15.44 15.06 -18.78
N ASP A 85 14.43 15.92 -18.68
CA ASP A 85 13.25 15.91 -19.53
C ASP A 85 13.61 16.06 -21.01
N ALA A 86 14.51 16.99 -21.34
CA ALA A 86 15.03 17.15 -22.70
C ALA A 86 15.78 15.91 -23.21
N CYS A 87 16.62 15.28 -22.36
CA CYS A 87 17.31 14.04 -22.71
C CYS A 87 16.33 12.88 -22.95
N PHE A 88 15.31 12.76 -22.10
CA PHE A 88 14.29 11.74 -22.23
C PHE A 88 13.49 11.89 -23.52
N GLU A 89 13.03 13.10 -23.82
CA GLU A 89 12.28 13.40 -25.05
C GLU A 89 13.13 13.18 -26.30
N GLU A 90 14.40 13.59 -26.30
CA GLU A 90 15.33 13.34 -27.42
C GLU A 90 15.50 11.84 -27.71
N LEU A 91 15.67 11.03 -26.67
CA LEU A 91 15.96 9.60 -26.80
C LEU A 91 14.72 8.75 -27.12
N THR A 92 13.53 9.19 -26.68
CA THR A 92 12.31 8.36 -26.73
C THR A 92 11.23 8.92 -27.65
N SER A 93 11.30 10.20 -28.01
CA SER A 93 10.21 10.96 -28.64
C SER A 93 8.90 10.96 -27.82
N VAL A 94 8.97 10.68 -26.51
CA VAL A 94 7.85 10.70 -25.57
C VAL A 94 7.96 11.93 -24.67
N ALA A 95 6.86 12.65 -24.47
CA ALA A 95 6.83 13.80 -23.58
C ALA A 95 6.97 13.37 -22.10
N PRO A 96 7.70 14.11 -21.26
CA PRO A 96 7.90 13.80 -19.83
C PRO A 96 6.70 14.16 -18.94
N LEU A 97 5.56 14.55 -19.53
CA LEU A 97 4.41 15.14 -18.88
C LEU A 97 3.24 14.16 -18.67
N PRO A 98 2.30 14.45 -17.75
CA PRO A 98 1.31 13.48 -17.31
C PRO A 98 0.33 13.12 -18.42
N HIS A 99 0.13 11.83 -18.66
CA HIS A 99 -1.15 11.36 -19.19
C HIS A 99 -2.24 11.72 -18.17
N GLU A 100 -3.28 12.44 -18.58
CA GLU A 100 -4.52 12.51 -17.79
C GLU A 100 -4.95 11.07 -17.47
N GLY A 101 -4.99 10.72 -16.19
CA GLY A 101 -5.26 9.34 -15.73
C GLY A 101 -4.06 8.62 -15.10
N GLY A 102 -2.85 9.19 -15.15
CA GLY A 102 -1.63 8.54 -14.67
C GLY A 102 -1.18 7.44 -15.62
N ALA A 103 0.06 7.50 -16.09
CA ALA A 103 0.64 6.33 -16.75
C ALA A 103 0.58 5.13 -15.79
N ALA A 104 0.55 3.91 -16.34
CA ALA A 104 0.83 2.71 -15.56
C ALA A 104 2.28 2.82 -15.05
N GLY A 105 2.50 3.48 -13.91
CA GLY A 105 3.84 3.75 -13.41
C GLY A 105 4.13 5.15 -12.85
N GLY A 106 3.14 5.94 -12.42
CA GLY A 106 3.42 7.23 -11.76
C GLY A 106 3.30 8.45 -12.69
N ARG A 107 3.49 9.66 -12.15
CA ARG A 107 3.21 10.93 -12.86
C ARG A 107 4.39 11.50 -13.63
N THR A 108 5.60 11.13 -13.26
CA THR A 108 6.87 11.66 -13.78
C THR A 108 7.82 10.50 -14.08
N PRO A 109 8.81 10.66 -14.98
CA PRO A 109 9.71 9.57 -15.33
C PRO A 109 10.68 9.20 -14.19
N LEU A 110 10.85 10.10 -13.22
CA LEU A 110 11.66 9.91 -12.02
C LEU A 110 10.83 9.99 -10.75
N TYR A 111 11.23 9.26 -9.71
CA TYR A 111 10.74 9.42 -8.35
C TYR A 111 11.88 9.47 -7.34
N LEU A 112 11.64 10.14 -6.21
CA LEU A 112 12.60 10.34 -5.13
C LEU A 112 12.24 9.46 -3.92
N GLU A 113 13.22 8.74 -3.40
CA GLU A 113 13.18 8.13 -2.08
C GLU A 113 14.27 8.72 -1.18
N SER A 114 13.91 8.96 0.07
CA SER A 114 14.82 9.50 1.08
C SER A 114 14.71 8.69 2.36
N MET A 115 15.86 8.39 2.95
CA MET A 115 15.96 7.81 4.29
C MET A 115 16.37 8.90 5.26
N ARG A 116 15.69 8.94 6.41
CA ARG A 116 16.05 9.85 7.51
C ARG A 116 17.24 9.28 8.30
N ASP A 117 18.09 10.14 8.84
CA ASP A 117 19.09 9.73 9.84
C ASP A 117 18.40 9.45 11.18
N LEU A 118 17.82 8.27 11.31
CA LEU A 118 17.03 7.93 12.46
C LEU A 118 17.12 6.45 12.80
N ASP A 119 17.76 6.16 13.93
CA ASP A 119 17.65 4.89 14.64
C ASP A 119 16.64 5.00 15.79
N VAL A 120 15.61 4.14 15.74
CA VAL A 120 14.54 4.06 16.75
C VAL A 120 14.54 2.69 17.40
N ASP A 121 14.66 2.67 18.73
CA ASP A 121 14.39 1.51 19.55
C ASP A 121 13.03 1.70 20.23
N LEU A 122 12.10 0.77 20.03
CA LEU A 122 10.81 0.79 20.71
C LEU A 122 10.93 0.14 22.09
N GLY A 123 10.76 0.96 23.14
CA GLY A 123 10.82 0.50 24.52
C GLY A 123 9.70 -0.48 24.90
N PRO A 124 9.90 -1.27 25.96
CA PRO A 124 8.99 -2.35 26.35
C PRO A 124 7.57 -1.86 26.71
N VAL A 125 7.42 -0.63 27.20
CA VAL A 125 6.10 -0.05 27.52
C VAL A 125 5.25 0.12 26.25
N VAL A 126 5.83 0.66 25.17
CA VAL A 126 5.14 0.83 23.89
C VAL A 126 4.83 -0.53 23.28
N VAL A 127 5.79 -1.46 23.29
CA VAL A 127 5.59 -2.81 22.74
C VAL A 127 4.49 -3.57 23.49
N ALA A 128 4.47 -3.51 24.83
CA ALA A 128 3.46 -4.18 25.65
C ALA A 128 2.07 -3.58 25.42
N GLU A 129 1.96 -2.26 25.30
CA GLU A 129 0.71 -1.58 24.98
C GLU A 129 0.17 -2.05 23.62
N LEU A 130 0.99 -1.98 22.56
CA LEU A 130 0.59 -2.40 21.21
C LEU A 130 0.20 -3.89 21.16
N ALA A 131 0.97 -4.74 21.83
CA ALA A 131 0.70 -6.17 21.91
C ALA A 131 -0.63 -6.49 22.63
N ALA A 132 -1.03 -5.67 23.62
CA ALA A 132 -2.29 -5.84 24.33
C ALA A 132 -3.50 -5.28 23.55
N SER A 133 -3.32 -4.16 22.84
CA SER A 133 -4.43 -3.43 22.22
C SER A 133 -4.70 -3.77 20.76
N LEU A 134 -3.67 -4.08 19.96
CA LEU A 134 -3.84 -4.35 18.52
C LEU A 134 -4.49 -5.69 18.16
N PRO A 135 -4.52 -6.74 19.01
CA PRO A 135 -5.18 -8.00 18.67
C PRO A 135 -6.63 -7.85 18.18
N VAL A 136 -7.38 -6.84 18.65
CA VAL A 136 -8.73 -6.57 18.14
C VAL A 136 -8.76 -6.34 16.61
N LEU A 137 -7.79 -5.60 16.08
CA LEU A 137 -7.66 -5.34 14.65
C LEU A 137 -7.07 -6.53 13.91
N PHE A 138 -6.13 -7.25 14.53
CA PHE A 138 -5.51 -8.44 13.93
C PHE A 138 -6.54 -9.55 13.71
N GLU A 139 -7.36 -9.85 14.71
CA GLU A 139 -8.41 -10.88 14.61
C GLU A 139 -9.51 -10.47 13.63
N ALA A 140 -9.96 -9.22 13.69
CA ALA A 140 -10.93 -8.67 12.75
C ALA A 140 -10.42 -8.73 11.30
N SER A 141 -9.15 -8.39 11.08
CA SER A 141 -8.54 -8.42 9.75
C SER A 141 -8.34 -9.84 9.24
N ARG A 142 -7.88 -10.78 10.08
CA ARG A 142 -7.79 -12.21 9.72
C ARG A 142 -9.14 -12.74 9.23
N TRP A 143 -10.21 -12.44 9.97
CA TRP A 143 -11.56 -12.79 9.56
C TRP A 143 -11.92 -12.16 8.21
N TRP A 144 -11.69 -10.86 8.03
CA TRP A 144 -11.98 -10.14 6.80
C TRP A 144 -11.23 -10.69 5.58
N CYS A 145 -9.93 -10.96 5.71
CA CYS A 145 -9.11 -11.59 4.67
C CYS A 145 -9.63 -12.99 4.32
N GLY A 146 -10.05 -13.77 5.33
CA GLY A 146 -10.67 -15.08 5.11
C GLY A 146 -12.01 -14.99 4.36
N ARG A 147 -12.84 -13.99 4.66
CA ARG A 147 -14.09 -13.73 3.91
C ARG A 147 -13.81 -13.37 2.45
N ALA A 148 -12.85 -12.48 2.22
CA ALA A 148 -12.44 -12.07 0.87
C ALA A 148 -11.98 -13.28 0.04
N PHE A 149 -11.16 -14.15 0.66
CA PHE A 149 -10.65 -15.36 0.03
C PHE A 149 -11.76 -16.37 -0.27
N ALA A 150 -12.71 -16.57 0.65
CA ALA A 150 -13.86 -17.47 0.43
C ALA A 150 -14.78 -17.02 -0.73
N HIS A 151 -15.00 -15.71 -0.86
CA HIS A 151 -15.73 -15.15 -2.02
C HIS A 151 -14.98 -15.42 -3.33
N PHE A 152 -13.66 -15.27 -3.31
CA PHE A 152 -12.84 -15.56 -4.48
C PHE A 152 -12.80 -17.05 -4.83
N GLN A 153 -12.74 -17.95 -3.84
CA GLN A 153 -12.91 -19.39 -4.05
C GLN A 153 -14.26 -19.72 -4.72
N THR A 154 -15.33 -19.03 -4.34
CA THR A 154 -16.65 -19.19 -4.96
C THR A 154 -16.66 -18.71 -6.42
N ILE A 155 -15.93 -17.64 -6.73
CA ILE A 155 -15.74 -17.14 -8.11
C ILE A 155 -15.05 -18.22 -8.95
N ILE A 156 -13.93 -18.77 -8.45
CA ILE A 156 -13.19 -19.84 -9.13
C ILE A 156 -14.07 -21.07 -9.35
N ALA A 157 -14.77 -21.53 -8.31
CA ALA A 157 -15.64 -22.71 -8.40
C ALA A 157 -16.74 -22.55 -9.47
N LYS A 158 -17.31 -21.34 -9.60
CA LYS A 158 -18.29 -21.02 -10.65
C LYS A 158 -17.67 -21.02 -12.04
N ALA A 159 -16.48 -20.45 -12.21
CA ALA A 159 -15.77 -20.45 -13.49
C ALA A 159 -15.39 -21.86 -13.96
N LEU A 160 -15.15 -22.77 -13.01
CA LEU A 160 -14.82 -24.17 -13.28
C LEU A 160 -16.07 -25.06 -13.45
N ALA A 161 -17.27 -24.59 -13.10
CA ALA A 161 -18.51 -25.34 -13.27
C ALA A 161 -18.73 -25.71 -14.75
N GLY A 162 -18.72 -27.01 -15.09
CA GLY A 162 -18.94 -27.47 -16.47
C GLY A 162 -18.09 -28.64 -16.97
N GLY A 163 -17.19 -29.22 -16.16
CA GLY A 163 -16.50 -30.46 -16.52
C GLY A 163 -15.22 -30.75 -15.75
N LEU A 164 -14.95 -32.04 -15.52
CA LEU A 164 -13.79 -32.63 -14.83
C LEU A 164 -12.54 -32.76 -15.71
N ALA A 165 -12.59 -32.28 -16.96
CA ALA A 165 -11.47 -32.40 -17.89
C ALA A 165 -10.42 -31.32 -17.63
N ASP A 166 -9.15 -31.68 -17.81
CA ASP A 166 -8.03 -30.73 -17.83
C ASP A 166 -8.31 -29.64 -18.88
N ARG A 167 -8.14 -28.37 -18.51
CA ARG A 167 -8.39 -27.21 -19.38
C ARG A 167 -7.14 -26.37 -19.53
N PRO A 168 -6.92 -25.68 -20.66
CA PRO A 168 -5.86 -24.67 -20.75
C PRO A 168 -6.14 -23.52 -19.78
N PHE A 169 -5.11 -23.04 -19.06
CA PHE A 169 -5.24 -21.94 -18.11
C PHE A 169 -5.36 -20.57 -18.79
N GLY A 170 -4.65 -20.36 -19.91
CA GLY A 170 -4.61 -19.08 -20.62
C GLY A 170 -5.97 -18.40 -20.84
N PRO A 171 -6.99 -19.10 -21.39
CA PRO A 171 -8.32 -18.51 -21.57
C PRO A 171 -9.04 -18.14 -20.25
N LEU A 172 -8.80 -18.88 -19.17
CA LEU A 172 -9.40 -18.62 -17.86
C LEU A 172 -8.74 -17.45 -17.13
N PHE A 173 -7.47 -17.16 -17.46
CA PHE A 173 -6.68 -16.16 -16.74
C PHE A 173 -7.34 -14.77 -16.72
N GLU A 174 -7.71 -14.24 -17.88
CA GLU A 174 -8.32 -12.91 -18.01
C GLU A 174 -9.71 -12.85 -17.37
N ASP A 175 -10.51 -13.91 -17.52
CA ASP A 175 -11.84 -13.99 -16.93
C ASP A 175 -11.78 -14.00 -15.40
N LEU A 176 -10.84 -14.76 -14.82
CA LEU A 176 -10.63 -14.82 -13.38
C LEU A 176 -10.02 -13.53 -12.82
N LEU A 177 -9.05 -12.94 -13.53
CA LEU A 177 -8.50 -11.62 -13.17
C LEU A 177 -9.63 -10.59 -13.15
N LYS A 178 -10.49 -10.57 -14.16
CA LYS A 178 -11.64 -9.67 -14.23
C LYS A 178 -12.64 -9.94 -13.09
N ALA A 179 -12.95 -11.20 -12.82
CA ALA A 179 -13.90 -11.57 -11.79
C ALA A 179 -13.39 -11.27 -10.36
N SER A 180 -12.07 -11.24 -10.15
CA SER A 180 -11.48 -10.85 -8.86
C SER A 180 -11.87 -9.42 -8.43
N TRP A 181 -12.15 -8.53 -9.39
CA TRP A 181 -12.61 -7.17 -9.10
C TRP A 181 -14.03 -7.09 -8.51
N GLU A 182 -14.80 -8.19 -8.52
CA GLU A 182 -16.12 -8.24 -7.88
C GLU A 182 -16.04 -8.50 -6.36
N VAL A 183 -14.88 -8.90 -5.83
CA VAL A 183 -14.70 -9.24 -4.41
C VAL A 183 -15.15 -8.10 -3.46
N PRO A 184 -14.81 -6.81 -3.68
CA PRO A 184 -15.30 -5.72 -2.84
C PRO A 184 -16.83 -5.66 -2.75
N ARG A 185 -17.53 -5.89 -3.88
CA ARG A 185 -18.99 -5.89 -3.93
C ARG A 185 -19.59 -7.06 -3.15
N LEU A 186 -18.94 -8.22 -3.19
CA LEU A 186 -19.36 -9.42 -2.46
C LEU A 186 -19.12 -9.29 -0.94
N LEU A 187 -18.12 -8.50 -0.53
CA LEU A 187 -17.83 -8.20 0.87
C LEU A 187 -18.79 -7.16 1.48
N ALA A 188 -19.32 -6.25 0.67
CA ALA A 188 -20.13 -5.12 1.16
C ALA A 188 -21.28 -5.52 2.12
N PRO A 189 -22.05 -6.61 1.89
CA PRO A 189 -23.09 -7.05 2.83
C PRO A 189 -22.55 -7.54 4.18
N GLU A 190 -21.30 -7.97 4.24
CA GLU A 190 -20.67 -8.52 5.46
C GLU A 190 -20.00 -7.43 6.32
N LEU A 191 -19.83 -6.24 5.77
CA LEU A 191 -19.20 -5.12 6.47
C LEU A 191 -19.94 -4.75 7.76
N GLN A 192 -21.27 -4.84 7.76
CA GLN A 192 -22.09 -4.58 8.94
C GLN A 192 -21.79 -5.57 10.07
N GLU A 193 -21.49 -6.84 9.74
CA GLU A 193 -21.15 -7.86 10.73
C GLU A 193 -19.76 -7.62 11.32
N LEU A 194 -18.77 -7.24 10.48
CA LEU A 194 -17.45 -6.81 10.95
C LEU A 194 -17.59 -5.67 11.96
N GLN A 195 -18.33 -4.62 11.60
CA GLN A 195 -18.53 -3.44 12.43
C GLN A 195 -19.27 -3.77 13.72
N ARG A 196 -20.32 -4.59 13.66
CA ARG A 196 -21.07 -5.03 14.83
C ARG A 196 -20.20 -5.79 15.82
N ARG A 197 -19.36 -6.73 15.35
CA ARG A 197 -18.44 -7.48 16.21
C ARG A 197 -17.40 -6.57 16.87
N CYS A 198 -16.80 -5.66 16.10
CA CYS A 198 -15.85 -4.68 16.60
C CYS A 198 -16.48 -3.73 17.64
N ASP A 199 -17.68 -3.21 17.37
CA ASP A 199 -18.43 -2.34 18.29
C ASP A 199 -18.68 -3.05 19.63
N LEU A 200 -19.13 -4.31 19.63
CA LEU A 200 -19.35 -5.08 20.86
C LEU A 200 -18.06 -5.32 21.66
N LEU A 201 -16.92 -5.44 20.98
CA LEU A 201 -15.63 -5.61 21.66
C LEU A 201 -15.26 -4.35 22.43
N VAL A 202 -15.39 -3.18 21.81
CA VAL A 202 -14.97 -1.89 22.40
C VAL A 202 -16.02 -1.29 23.36
N GLU A 203 -17.32 -1.56 23.17
CA GLU A 203 -18.39 -1.09 24.06
C GLU A 203 -18.32 -1.69 25.47
N ALA A 204 -17.78 -2.91 25.60
CA ALA A 204 -17.65 -3.58 26.90
C ALA A 204 -16.62 -2.91 27.82
N ARG A 205 -15.70 -2.10 27.29
CA ARG A 205 -14.66 -1.36 28.05
C ARG A 205 -13.85 -2.23 29.03
N ASP A 206 -13.58 -3.48 28.63
CA ASP A 206 -12.75 -4.44 29.37
C ASP A 206 -11.44 -4.69 28.60
N ASP A 207 -10.56 -3.69 28.67
CA ASP A 207 -9.28 -3.69 27.95
C ASP A 207 -8.39 -4.90 28.32
N PRO A 208 -8.26 -5.33 29.59
CA PRO A 208 -7.41 -6.48 29.94
C PRO A 208 -7.77 -7.79 29.24
N THR A 209 -9.05 -8.01 28.89
CA THR A 209 -9.50 -9.26 28.24
C THR A 209 -9.75 -9.11 26.75
N ILE A 210 -9.61 -7.91 26.18
CA ILE A 210 -10.05 -7.60 24.82
C ILE A 210 -9.41 -8.51 23.76
N ALA A 211 -8.14 -8.87 23.93
CA ALA A 211 -7.45 -9.78 23.01
C ALA A 211 -8.11 -11.16 22.96
N SER A 212 -8.40 -11.75 24.13
CA SER A 212 -9.08 -13.06 24.22
C SER A 212 -10.51 -13.01 23.68
N ARG A 213 -11.23 -11.90 23.93
CA ARG A 213 -12.58 -11.68 23.42
C ARG A 213 -12.59 -11.49 21.91
N ALA A 214 -11.60 -10.78 21.35
CA ALA A 214 -11.44 -10.61 19.92
C ALA A 214 -11.18 -11.96 19.23
N ALA A 215 -10.26 -12.77 19.77
CA ALA A 215 -9.99 -14.11 19.27
C ALA A 215 -11.26 -14.98 19.28
N ALA A 216 -12.07 -14.92 20.34
CA ALA A 216 -13.33 -15.65 20.41
C ALA A 216 -14.38 -15.10 19.41
N ALA A 217 -14.48 -13.77 19.26
CA ALA A 217 -15.45 -13.11 18.40
C ALA A 217 -15.19 -13.34 16.90
N PHE A 218 -13.95 -13.67 16.53
CA PHE A 218 -13.52 -13.91 15.15
C PHE A 218 -12.95 -15.32 14.95
N ALA A 219 -13.23 -16.26 15.87
CA ALA A 219 -12.73 -17.63 15.83
C ALA A 219 -13.21 -18.43 14.60
N ASP A 220 -14.28 -17.97 13.95
CA ASP A 220 -14.83 -18.50 12.70
C ASP A 220 -14.08 -18.01 11.44
N HIS A 221 -12.89 -17.40 11.58
CA HIS A 221 -12.09 -16.98 10.44
C HIS A 221 -11.71 -18.17 9.54
N GLY A 222 -11.81 -17.99 8.22
CA GLY A 222 -11.36 -18.98 7.23
C GLY A 222 -9.84 -18.97 7.01
N PRO A 223 -9.32 -19.88 6.17
CA PRO A 223 -8.04 -19.66 5.51
C PRO A 223 -8.09 -18.41 4.63
N SER A 224 -6.97 -17.71 4.52
CA SER A 224 -6.76 -16.65 3.53
C SER A 224 -5.74 -17.14 2.48
N TRP A 225 -5.08 -16.23 1.77
CA TRP A 225 -4.08 -16.57 0.77
C TRP A 225 -2.74 -17.07 1.37
N PRO A 226 -1.91 -17.77 0.59
CA PRO A 226 -0.74 -18.49 1.12
C PRO A 226 0.25 -17.61 1.90
N ILE A 227 0.41 -16.34 1.48
CA ILE A 227 1.36 -15.42 2.10
C ILE A 227 0.73 -14.51 3.17
N SER A 228 -0.49 -14.79 3.64
CA SER A 228 -1.24 -13.97 4.61
C SER A 228 -0.77 -14.11 6.08
N VAL A 229 0.53 -14.27 6.31
CA VAL A 229 1.10 -14.46 7.66
C VAL A 229 1.25 -13.15 8.43
N PHE A 230 1.26 -12.01 7.73
CA PHE A 230 1.51 -10.70 8.33
C PHE A 230 0.22 -9.89 8.50
N GLN A 231 0.09 -9.25 9.65
CA GLN A 231 -0.92 -8.23 9.96
C GLN A 231 -0.20 -6.94 10.33
N SER A 232 -0.64 -5.81 9.78
CA SER A 232 0.09 -4.56 10.01
C SER A 232 -0.81 -3.40 10.30
N ALA A 233 -0.42 -2.64 11.32
CA ALA A 233 -1.01 -1.38 11.66
C ALA A 233 0.04 -0.28 11.47
N ASP A 234 -0.36 0.79 10.82
CA ASP A 234 0.40 2.03 10.86
C ASP A 234 0.06 2.73 12.18
N VAL A 235 1.09 3.13 12.93
CA VAL A 235 0.95 3.66 14.28
C VAL A 235 1.74 4.95 14.41
N GLN A 236 1.05 6.04 14.71
CA GLN A 236 1.68 7.27 15.17
C GLN A 236 1.77 7.25 16.70
N ILE A 237 2.80 7.86 17.26
CA ILE A 237 2.89 8.09 18.71
C ILE A 237 2.57 9.56 18.96
N ALA A 238 1.56 9.85 19.77
CA ALA A 238 1.25 11.19 20.24
C ALA A 238 1.89 11.37 21.63
N ALA A 239 2.94 12.17 21.70
CA ALA A 239 3.64 12.51 22.93
C ALA A 239 4.43 13.80 22.77
N ARG A 240 4.60 14.54 23.87
CA ARG A 240 5.34 15.80 23.86
C ARG A 240 6.80 15.62 23.48
N ASP A 241 7.44 14.55 23.89
CA ASP A 241 8.87 14.30 23.69
C ASP A 241 9.18 12.85 24.07
N LEU A 242 10.44 12.43 23.91
CA LEU A 242 10.90 11.10 24.30
C LEU A 242 10.74 10.84 25.81
N ALA A 243 10.96 11.84 26.67
CA ALA A 243 10.84 11.68 28.11
C ALA A 243 9.39 11.37 28.53
N ALA A 244 8.40 11.99 27.87
CA ALA A 244 6.99 11.66 28.05
C ALA A 244 6.69 10.21 27.65
N ILE A 245 7.23 9.73 26.53
CA ILE A 245 7.08 8.34 26.10
C ILE A 245 7.67 7.38 27.14
N GLU A 246 8.89 7.65 27.62
CA GLU A 246 9.57 6.84 28.64
C GLU A 246 8.81 6.82 29.98
N ALA A 247 8.14 7.93 30.33
CA ALA A 247 7.25 8.02 31.49
C ALA A 247 5.89 7.33 31.29
N GLY A 248 5.58 6.81 30.10
CA GLY A 248 4.28 6.22 29.77
C GLY A 248 3.17 7.24 29.50
N GLU A 249 3.54 8.50 29.25
CA GLU A 249 2.66 9.62 28.90
C GLU A 249 2.57 9.77 27.37
N PHE A 250 1.95 8.78 26.72
CA PHE A 250 1.75 8.78 25.28
C PHE A 250 0.39 8.17 24.89
N LEU A 251 -0.02 8.42 23.65
CA LEU A 251 -1.03 7.63 22.96
C LEU A 251 -0.42 6.98 21.73
N ALA A 252 -0.70 5.69 21.52
CA ALA A 252 -0.50 5.06 20.22
C ALA A 252 -1.75 5.31 19.38
N VAL A 253 -1.60 5.80 18.15
CA VAL A 253 -2.71 6.24 17.31
C VAL A 253 -2.68 5.45 16.02
N VAL A 254 -3.66 4.57 15.85
CA VAL A 254 -3.77 3.74 14.65
C VAL A 254 -4.15 4.63 13.45
N GLY A 255 -3.33 4.53 12.40
CA GLY A 255 -3.56 5.11 11.09
C GLY A 255 -4.25 4.11 10.18
N ASP A 256 -3.65 3.84 9.02
CA ASP A 256 -4.11 2.79 8.11
C ASP A 256 -3.78 1.40 8.64
N PHE A 257 -4.61 0.43 8.25
CA PHE A 257 -4.42 -0.97 8.58
C PHE A 257 -4.29 -1.80 7.31
N HIS A 258 -3.27 -2.65 7.26
CA HIS A 258 -2.89 -3.43 6.10
C HIS A 258 -2.85 -4.91 6.47
N GLY A 259 -3.98 -5.59 6.26
CA GLY A 259 -4.12 -7.02 6.54
C GLY A 259 -3.60 -7.89 5.42
N GLY A 260 -2.95 -9.00 5.79
CA GLY A 260 -2.59 -10.07 4.86
C GLY A 260 -1.44 -9.71 3.91
N ASN A 261 -0.32 -9.28 4.50
CA ASN A 261 0.97 -9.06 3.85
C ASN A 261 1.20 -7.70 3.17
N PRO A 262 1.38 -6.62 3.95
CA PRO A 262 1.76 -5.32 3.40
C PRO A 262 3.21 -5.28 2.88
N LEU A 263 4.07 -6.20 3.34
CA LEU A 263 5.52 -6.14 3.14
C LEU A 263 5.94 -6.46 1.70
N ILE A 264 4.98 -6.83 0.84
CA ILE A 264 5.25 -7.21 -0.55
C ILE A 264 5.79 -6.06 -1.40
N GLN A 265 5.52 -4.80 -1.05
CA GLN A 265 5.89 -3.64 -1.87
C GLN A 265 7.42 -3.46 -1.90
N SER A 266 7.97 -3.20 -3.09
CA SER A 266 9.42 -3.09 -3.34
C SER A 266 10.11 -2.10 -2.41
N MET A 267 9.45 -0.97 -2.08
CA MET A 267 9.99 0.05 -1.18
C MET A 267 10.46 -0.49 0.19
N PHE A 268 9.86 -1.57 0.70
CA PHE A 268 10.28 -2.14 1.98
C PHE A 268 11.58 -2.91 1.86
N ALA A 269 11.74 -3.74 0.82
CA ALA A 269 12.97 -4.49 0.60
C ALA A 269 14.10 -3.57 0.15
N ALA A 270 13.82 -2.67 -0.79
CA ALA A 270 14.79 -1.78 -1.42
C ALA A 270 15.49 -0.83 -0.43
N ARG A 271 14.76 -0.38 0.59
CA ARG A 271 15.28 0.58 1.59
C ARG A 271 15.58 -0.05 2.93
N PHE A 272 15.41 -1.37 3.08
CA PHE A 272 15.89 -2.06 4.25
C PHE A 272 17.42 -2.01 4.28
N PRO A 273 18.08 -1.75 5.44
CA PRO A 273 19.55 -1.65 5.50
C PRO A 273 20.29 -2.87 4.93
N ASN A 274 19.65 -4.04 4.94
CA ASN A 274 20.12 -5.25 4.27
C ASN A 274 18.95 -5.92 3.50
N PRO A 275 18.78 -5.62 2.19
CA PRO A 275 17.67 -6.15 1.39
C PRO A 275 17.63 -7.69 1.33
N GLU A 276 18.79 -8.35 1.28
CA GLU A 276 18.87 -9.82 1.28
C GLU A 276 18.38 -10.40 2.61
N HIS A 277 18.76 -9.78 3.72
CA HIS A 277 18.28 -10.17 5.04
C HIS A 277 16.76 -9.96 5.19
N PHE A 278 16.22 -8.87 4.64
CA PHE A 278 14.78 -8.65 4.60
C PHE A 278 14.06 -9.79 3.86
N ARG A 279 14.52 -10.14 2.65
CA ARG A 279 13.95 -11.25 1.88
C ARG A 279 14.06 -12.57 2.63
N ALA A 280 15.20 -12.84 3.26
CA ALA A 280 15.38 -14.05 4.08
C ALA A 280 14.40 -14.12 5.27
N LEU A 281 14.17 -13.01 5.97
CA LEU A 281 13.18 -12.94 7.06
C LEU A 281 11.76 -13.14 6.54
N PHE A 282 11.43 -12.49 5.42
CA PHE A 282 10.14 -12.63 4.76
C PHE A 282 9.86 -14.09 4.41
N HIS A 283 10.79 -14.76 3.71
CA HIS A 283 10.64 -16.15 3.31
C HIS A 283 10.70 -17.15 4.46
N ARG A 284 11.41 -16.83 5.55
CA ARG A 284 11.33 -17.63 6.78
C ARG A 284 9.91 -17.66 7.35
N ASP A 285 9.19 -16.54 7.27
CA ASP A 285 7.85 -16.42 7.84
C ASP A 285 6.76 -16.90 6.86
N VAL A 286 6.93 -16.65 5.56
CA VAL A 286 5.97 -17.02 4.51
C VAL A 286 6.15 -18.47 4.05
N GLY A 287 7.38 -18.92 3.84
CA GLY A 287 7.71 -20.14 3.09
C GLY A 287 8.45 -19.84 1.78
N SER A 288 8.96 -20.89 1.14
CA SER A 288 9.62 -20.85 -0.17
C SER A 288 9.72 -22.26 -0.76
N PRO A 289 9.52 -22.47 -2.07
CA PRO A 289 9.17 -21.46 -3.06
C PRO A 289 7.72 -20.97 -2.92
N ILE A 290 7.46 -19.72 -3.33
CA ILE A 290 6.10 -19.15 -3.44
C ILE A 290 5.75 -18.89 -4.92
N VAL A 291 4.47 -18.67 -5.22
CA VAL A 291 4.06 -18.09 -6.50
C VAL A 291 4.15 -16.57 -6.41
N ALA A 292 4.91 -15.96 -7.32
CA ALA A 292 5.05 -14.52 -7.38
C ALA A 292 3.69 -13.85 -7.69
N PRO A 293 3.36 -12.72 -7.05
CA PRO A 293 2.17 -11.96 -7.39
C PRO A 293 2.12 -11.62 -8.88
N ILE A 294 0.95 -11.83 -9.50
CA ILE A 294 0.73 -11.51 -10.90
C ILE A 294 0.60 -10.00 -11.06
N LEU A 295 1.41 -9.43 -11.95
CA LEU A 295 1.48 -8.00 -12.21
C LEU A 295 0.94 -7.69 -13.62
N PRO A 296 -0.38 -7.49 -13.77
CA PRO A 296 -0.93 -7.08 -15.06
C PRO A 296 -0.58 -5.62 -15.33
N ARG A 297 -0.04 -5.33 -16.52
CA ARG A 297 0.14 -3.96 -17.01
C ARG A 297 -1.20 -3.42 -17.51
N ASN A 298 -2.00 -2.89 -16.57
CA ASN A 298 -3.33 -2.35 -16.84
C ASN A 298 -3.38 -0.83 -16.57
N PRO A 299 -3.63 0.02 -17.58
CA PRO A 299 -3.81 1.47 -17.37
C PRO A 299 -4.92 1.82 -16.38
N ALA A 300 -5.94 0.97 -16.21
CA ALA A 300 -7.03 1.19 -15.25
C ALA A 300 -6.61 0.97 -13.79
N VAL A 301 -5.49 0.29 -13.55
CA VAL A 301 -4.93 0.01 -12.22
C VAL A 301 -3.43 0.33 -12.26
N PRO A 302 -3.07 1.62 -12.29
CA PRO A 302 -1.68 2.01 -12.42
C PRO A 302 -0.88 1.55 -11.20
N MET A 303 0.22 0.85 -11.45
CA MET A 303 1.18 0.43 -10.42
C MET A 303 2.50 1.15 -10.65
N THR A 304 3.01 1.84 -9.64
CA THR A 304 4.34 2.47 -9.70
C THR A 304 5.42 1.46 -9.39
N SER A 305 6.62 1.72 -9.88
CA SER A 305 7.83 0.91 -9.61
C SER A 305 8.10 0.76 -8.11
N ARG A 306 7.82 1.84 -7.38
CA ARG A 306 7.93 1.94 -5.92
C ARG A 306 6.96 1.02 -5.15
N LEU A 307 5.77 0.76 -5.70
CA LEU A 307 4.72 -0.02 -5.04
C LEU A 307 4.59 -1.43 -5.62
N ALA A 308 5.29 -1.69 -6.73
CA ALA A 308 5.34 -3.00 -7.35
C ALA A 308 5.83 -4.06 -6.35
N PRO A 309 5.17 -5.22 -6.28
CA PRO A 309 5.65 -6.31 -5.46
C PRO A 309 7.04 -6.82 -5.89
N ASP A 310 8.02 -6.79 -4.99
CA ASP A 310 9.39 -7.26 -5.23
C ASP A 310 9.98 -7.89 -3.95
N ILE A 311 9.41 -9.05 -3.59
CA ILE A 311 9.80 -9.83 -2.41
C ILE A 311 10.24 -11.26 -2.76
N THR A 312 10.39 -11.57 -4.04
CA THR A 312 10.64 -12.92 -4.54
C THR A 312 12.12 -13.27 -4.57
N ASN A 313 12.43 -14.54 -4.32
CA ASN A 313 13.72 -15.16 -4.56
C ASN A 313 13.81 -15.76 -5.99
N PRO A 314 15.03 -16.06 -6.49
CA PRO A 314 15.21 -16.70 -7.80
C PRO A 314 14.49 -18.05 -7.99
N ASP A 315 14.31 -18.80 -6.89
CA ASP A 315 13.66 -20.12 -6.86
C ASP A 315 12.12 -20.06 -6.80
N ASP A 316 11.55 -18.87 -6.57
CA ASP A 316 10.10 -18.68 -6.59
C ASP A 316 9.55 -18.81 -8.01
N ILE A 317 8.25 -19.09 -8.11
CA ILE A 317 7.57 -19.35 -9.38
C ILE A 317 6.99 -18.05 -9.91
N HIS A 318 7.59 -17.53 -10.98
CA HIS A 318 7.06 -16.38 -11.71
C HIS A 318 6.18 -16.84 -12.88
N LEU A 319 5.20 -16.02 -13.23
CA LEU A 319 4.33 -16.27 -14.38
C LEU A 319 4.56 -15.21 -15.46
N LEU A 320 4.70 -15.68 -16.70
CA LEU A 320 4.85 -14.87 -17.88
C LEU A 320 3.68 -15.07 -18.81
N GLY A 321 3.32 -14.04 -19.55
CA GLY A 321 2.19 -14.08 -20.47
C GLY A 321 1.97 -12.73 -21.13
N HIS A 322 0.94 -12.66 -21.97
CA HIS A 322 0.56 -11.40 -22.59
C HIS A 322 0.20 -10.37 -21.50
N ARG A 323 0.84 -9.19 -21.53
CA ARG A 323 0.67 -8.09 -20.55
C ARG A 323 1.05 -8.41 -19.10
N LEU A 324 1.73 -9.52 -18.86
CA LEU A 324 2.35 -9.81 -17.56
C LEU A 324 3.81 -9.36 -17.59
N SER A 325 4.19 -8.59 -16.58
CA SER A 325 5.57 -8.17 -16.43
C SER A 325 6.33 -9.18 -15.58
N PRO A 326 7.53 -9.62 -15.97
CA PRO A 326 8.46 -10.21 -15.01
C PRO A 326 8.76 -9.19 -13.90
N VAL A 327 9.14 -9.70 -12.74
CA VAL A 327 9.71 -8.92 -11.64
C VAL A 327 11.22 -8.76 -11.84
N HIS A 328 11.90 -9.85 -12.23
CA HIS A 328 13.33 -9.88 -12.56
C HIS A 328 13.58 -10.77 -13.77
N ILE A 329 14.56 -10.44 -14.60
CA ILE A 329 15.00 -11.30 -15.70
C ILE A 329 15.86 -12.44 -15.15
N GLY A 330 15.60 -13.67 -15.60
CA GLY A 330 16.40 -14.86 -15.25
C GLY A 330 15.89 -15.64 -14.02
N HIS A 331 14.91 -15.11 -13.28
CA HIS A 331 14.17 -15.91 -12.28
C HIS A 331 13.39 -17.05 -12.94
N ARG A 332 13.12 -18.12 -12.18
CA ARG A 332 12.32 -19.25 -12.67
C ARG A 332 10.92 -18.77 -13.05
N ALA A 333 10.54 -18.99 -14.31
CA ALA A 333 9.27 -18.52 -14.84
C ALA A 333 8.55 -19.58 -15.69
N LEU A 334 7.22 -19.62 -15.57
CA LEU A 334 6.34 -20.48 -16.36
C LEU A 334 5.46 -19.62 -17.28
N GLN A 335 5.27 -20.05 -18.53
CA GLN A 335 4.37 -19.38 -19.46
C GLN A 335 2.92 -19.77 -19.15
N VAL A 336 2.06 -18.77 -18.93
CA VAL A 336 0.62 -18.95 -18.68
C VAL A 336 -0.06 -19.78 -19.78
N ALA A 337 0.42 -19.66 -21.02
CA ALA A 337 -0.08 -20.42 -22.17
C ALA A 337 0.21 -21.93 -22.08
N ASP A 338 1.27 -22.32 -21.36
CA ASP A 338 1.68 -23.72 -21.22
C ASP A 338 1.02 -24.39 -20.01
N LEU A 339 0.34 -23.64 -19.14
CA LEU A 339 -0.27 -24.17 -17.93
C LEU A 339 -1.67 -24.74 -18.19
N GLY A 340 -1.98 -25.83 -17.48
CA GLY A 340 -3.29 -26.45 -17.44
C GLY A 340 -3.98 -26.21 -16.10
N VAL A 341 -5.30 -26.43 -16.08
CA VAL A 341 -6.14 -26.45 -14.89
C VAL A 341 -6.74 -27.84 -14.72
N ARG A 342 -6.48 -28.48 -13.58
CA ARG A 342 -7.04 -29.77 -13.17
C ARG A 342 -7.78 -29.62 -11.85
N GLY A 343 -9.10 -29.72 -11.88
CA GLY A 343 -9.91 -29.34 -10.72
C GLY A 343 -9.71 -27.85 -10.42
N ASP A 344 -9.29 -27.53 -9.21
CA ASP A 344 -8.93 -26.17 -8.75
C ASP A 344 -7.42 -25.91 -8.72
N GLN A 345 -6.62 -26.81 -9.30
CA GLN A 345 -5.17 -26.72 -9.34
C GLN A 345 -4.68 -26.27 -10.72
N ILE A 346 -3.67 -25.43 -10.72
CA ILE A 346 -2.85 -25.14 -11.89
C ILE A 346 -1.73 -26.14 -11.92
N VAL A 347 -1.47 -26.69 -13.10
CA VAL A 347 -0.44 -27.70 -13.32
C VAL A 347 0.39 -27.32 -14.54
N ASP A 348 1.69 -27.60 -14.49
CA ASP A 348 2.52 -27.56 -15.70
C ASP A 348 2.32 -28.84 -16.54
N PRO A 349 2.74 -28.85 -17.82
CA PRO A 349 2.57 -30.01 -18.69
C PRO A 349 3.33 -31.27 -18.24
N VAL A 350 4.43 -31.09 -17.50
CA VAL A 350 5.33 -32.17 -17.08
C VAL A 350 4.99 -32.72 -15.69
N GLY A 351 4.06 -32.09 -14.97
CA GLY A 351 3.61 -32.45 -13.63
C GLY A 351 4.54 -32.06 -12.49
N GLY A 352 5.55 -31.21 -12.74
CA GLY A 352 6.51 -30.75 -11.73
C GLY A 352 5.92 -29.66 -10.83
N PHE A 353 5.29 -28.66 -11.44
CA PHE A 353 4.62 -27.58 -10.71
C PHE A 353 3.12 -27.85 -10.54
N HIS A 354 2.62 -27.67 -9.30
CA HIS A 354 1.20 -27.52 -9.05
C HIS A 354 0.89 -26.56 -7.91
N ALA A 355 -0.15 -25.73 -8.07
CA ALA A 355 -0.62 -24.81 -7.05
C ALA A 355 -2.14 -24.57 -7.17
N PRO A 356 -2.86 -24.29 -6.07
CA PRO A 356 -4.24 -23.84 -6.13
C PRO A 356 -4.41 -22.60 -7.03
N LEU A 357 -5.45 -22.56 -7.85
CA LEU A 357 -5.77 -21.39 -8.70
C LEU A 357 -5.86 -20.10 -7.86
N THR A 358 -6.35 -20.21 -6.63
CA THR A 358 -6.46 -19.08 -5.70
C THR A 358 -5.14 -18.38 -5.43
N ASP A 359 -4.04 -19.13 -5.45
CA ASP A 359 -2.73 -18.68 -5.02
C ASP A 359 -2.08 -17.78 -6.07
N LEU A 360 -2.58 -17.79 -7.30
CA LEU A 360 -2.12 -16.91 -8.37
C LEU A 360 -2.74 -15.52 -8.32
N PHE A 361 -3.98 -15.44 -7.86
CA PHE A 361 -4.77 -14.20 -7.89
C PHE A 361 -4.91 -13.58 -6.51
N PHE A 362 -4.02 -13.93 -5.57
CA PHE A 362 -4.13 -13.40 -4.21
C PHE A 362 -4.00 -11.88 -4.15
N LEU A 363 -3.18 -11.25 -5.00
CA LEU A 363 -2.90 -9.82 -4.95
C LEU A 363 -4.17 -8.94 -5.14
N PRO A 364 -5.01 -9.15 -6.17
CA PRO A 364 -6.31 -8.48 -6.26
C PRO A 364 -7.20 -8.68 -5.02
N VAL A 365 -7.18 -9.88 -4.43
CA VAL A 365 -7.98 -10.21 -3.24
C VAL A 365 -7.45 -9.49 -1.99
N VAL A 366 -6.13 -9.38 -1.83
CA VAL A 366 -5.47 -8.57 -0.78
C VAL A 366 -5.92 -7.12 -0.89
N ILE A 367 -5.81 -6.55 -2.09
CA ILE A 367 -6.17 -5.15 -2.35
C ILE A 367 -7.65 -4.92 -2.02
N ALA A 368 -8.53 -5.82 -2.46
CA ALA A 368 -9.96 -5.76 -2.17
C ALA A 368 -10.24 -5.81 -0.66
N ALA A 369 -9.60 -6.73 0.07
CA ALA A 369 -9.74 -6.85 1.52
C ALA A 369 -9.26 -5.57 2.23
N MET A 370 -8.08 -5.06 1.88
CA MET A 370 -7.50 -3.84 2.46
C MET A 370 -8.36 -2.60 2.22
N GLN A 371 -8.82 -2.38 0.98
CA GLN A 371 -9.60 -1.20 0.62
C GLN A 371 -10.97 -1.16 1.31
N THR A 372 -11.54 -2.34 1.61
CA THR A 372 -12.87 -2.47 2.21
C THR A 372 -12.84 -2.69 3.72
N PHE A 373 -11.67 -2.89 4.33
CA PHE A 373 -11.55 -3.08 5.77
C PHE A 373 -11.87 -1.78 6.52
N ARG A 374 -13.07 -1.72 7.10
CA ARG A 374 -13.59 -0.57 7.85
C ARG A 374 -14.24 -1.04 9.15
N PRO A 375 -13.44 -1.45 10.16
CA PRO A 375 -13.95 -2.05 11.39
C PRO A 375 -14.78 -1.10 12.25
N PHE A 376 -14.62 0.21 12.07
CA PHE A 376 -15.38 1.24 12.79
C PHE A 376 -15.85 2.33 11.82
N ASP A 377 -17.16 2.56 11.72
CA ASP A 377 -17.74 3.59 10.83
C ASP A 377 -18.53 4.67 11.57
N LYS A 378 -19.05 4.36 12.77
CA LYS A 378 -19.83 5.31 13.58
C LYS A 378 -18.97 6.50 13.98
N VAL A 379 -19.47 7.71 13.71
CA VAL A 379 -18.87 8.94 14.22
C VAL A 379 -19.08 9.07 15.73
N GLY A 380 -18.23 9.84 16.41
CA GLY A 380 -18.29 10.00 17.86
C GLY A 380 -16.91 10.14 18.50
N PRO A 381 -16.81 9.99 19.84
CA PRO A 381 -15.56 10.15 20.58
C PRO A 381 -14.51 9.10 20.19
N ARG A 382 -13.26 9.31 20.59
CA ARG A 382 -12.17 8.34 20.39
C ARG A 382 -12.59 6.94 20.83
N ILE A 383 -12.25 5.94 20.01
CA ILE A 383 -12.25 4.54 20.43
C ILE A 383 -10.84 4.25 20.90
N THR A 384 -10.68 4.03 22.19
CA THR A 384 -9.38 3.82 22.84
C THR A 384 -9.42 2.55 23.68
N VAL A 385 -8.37 1.75 23.56
CA VAL A 385 -8.11 0.53 24.34
C VAL A 385 -6.74 0.74 24.99
N GLY A 386 -6.69 0.81 26.32
CA GLY A 386 -5.49 1.24 27.03
C GLY A 386 -5.06 2.65 26.62
N ARG A 387 -3.86 2.77 26.06
CA ARG A 387 -3.31 4.00 25.46
C ARG A 387 -3.39 4.01 23.94
N THR A 388 -4.00 2.99 23.33
CA THR A 388 -4.10 2.87 21.87
C THR A 388 -5.44 3.39 21.37
N VAL A 389 -5.41 4.47 20.60
CA VAL A 389 -6.55 5.03 19.87
C VAL A 389 -6.73 4.24 18.57
N LEU A 390 -7.75 3.38 18.53
CA LEU A 390 -8.13 2.60 17.35
C LEU A 390 -8.91 3.42 16.32
N ARG A 391 -9.64 4.43 16.78
CA ARG A 391 -10.35 5.40 15.94
C ARG A 391 -10.30 6.77 16.58
N ARG A 392 -9.84 7.76 15.81
CA ARG A 392 -9.86 9.17 16.18
C ARG A 392 -11.30 9.65 16.43
N ALA A 393 -11.46 10.65 17.28
CA ALA A 393 -12.73 11.35 17.40
C ALA A 393 -13.13 11.90 16.03
N SER A 394 -14.41 11.75 15.70
CA SER A 394 -14.91 12.14 14.40
C SER A 394 -16.32 12.71 14.47
N TRP A 395 -16.63 13.54 13.49
CA TRP A 395 -17.88 14.26 13.34
C TRP A 395 -18.38 14.13 11.90
N GLN A 396 -19.65 14.41 11.70
CA GLN A 396 -20.25 14.48 10.38
C GLN A 396 -21.24 15.64 10.29
N ALA A 397 -21.34 16.22 9.11
CA ALA A 397 -22.38 17.18 8.78
C ALA A 397 -22.84 16.97 7.33
N ARG A 398 -24.05 17.44 7.01
CA ARG A 398 -24.48 17.56 5.61
C ARG A 398 -23.77 18.75 4.97
N VAL A 399 -23.33 18.61 3.72
CA VAL A 399 -22.74 19.74 2.97
C VAL A 399 -23.74 20.88 2.74
N ALA A 400 -25.04 20.58 2.72
CA ALA A 400 -26.11 21.59 2.70
C ALA A 400 -26.13 22.51 3.94
N ALA A 401 -25.66 22.03 5.10
CA ALA A 401 -25.63 22.82 6.34
C ALA A 401 -24.42 23.78 6.41
N ARG A 402 -23.58 23.83 5.36
CA ARG A 402 -22.42 24.73 5.33
C ARG A 402 -22.86 26.21 5.34
N PRO A 403 -22.02 27.11 5.86
CA PRO A 403 -22.24 28.54 5.79
C PRO A 403 -22.31 29.08 4.36
N ALA A 404 -23.11 30.13 4.16
CA ALA A 404 -23.19 30.85 2.89
C ALA A 404 -21.86 31.52 2.50
N ASP A 405 -21.14 32.06 3.50
CA ASP A 405 -19.84 32.71 3.32
C ASP A 405 -18.72 32.01 4.09
N ALA A 406 -17.49 32.11 3.58
CA ALA A 406 -16.31 31.50 4.18
C ALA A 406 -16.03 32.01 5.61
N SER A 407 -16.41 33.24 5.95
CA SER A 407 -16.28 33.78 7.31
C SER A 407 -17.11 33.01 8.35
N GLY A 408 -18.18 32.33 7.94
CA GLY A 408 -19.02 31.54 8.83
C GLY A 408 -18.46 30.15 9.18
N ILE A 409 -17.41 29.68 8.49
CA ILE A 409 -16.89 28.31 8.64
C ILE A 409 -16.40 28.03 10.05
N ALA A 410 -15.69 28.97 10.68
CA ALA A 410 -15.17 28.78 12.03
C ALA A 410 -16.29 28.70 13.08
N ALA A 411 -17.33 29.54 12.97
CA ALA A 411 -18.49 29.49 13.85
C ALA A 411 -19.26 28.18 13.67
N TRP A 412 -19.51 27.77 12.43
CA TRP A 412 -20.15 26.50 12.11
C TRP A 412 -19.38 25.28 12.65
N ALA A 413 -18.05 25.30 12.56
CA ALA A 413 -17.21 24.27 13.14
C ALA A 413 -17.33 24.20 14.66
N ALA A 414 -17.40 25.36 15.33
CA ALA A 414 -17.61 25.44 16.78
C ALA A 414 -19.00 24.91 17.19
N ASP A 415 -20.05 25.23 16.43
CA ASP A 415 -21.42 24.73 16.66
C ASP A 415 -21.50 23.19 16.53
N LEU A 416 -20.68 22.61 15.65
CA LEU A 416 -20.53 21.15 15.51
C LEU A 416 -19.65 20.51 16.59
N GLY A 417 -19.00 21.31 17.45
CA GLY A 417 -18.06 20.84 18.46
C GLY A 417 -16.73 20.34 17.89
N LEU A 418 -16.31 20.82 16.71
CA LEU A 418 -15.03 20.46 16.12
C LEU A 418 -13.86 21.12 16.87
N PRO A 419 -12.73 20.42 17.08
CA PRO A 419 -11.52 21.04 17.58
C PRO A 419 -10.93 21.99 16.53
N ARG A 420 -10.01 22.87 16.96
CA ARG A 420 -9.36 23.86 16.09
C ARG A 420 -8.75 23.24 14.82
N ARG A 421 -8.15 22.05 14.92
CA ARG A 421 -7.45 21.37 13.83
C ARG A 421 -8.10 20.03 13.55
N VAL A 422 -8.49 19.82 12.28
CA VAL A 422 -9.16 18.61 11.82
C VAL A 422 -8.63 18.19 10.45
N PHE A 423 -8.86 16.93 10.09
CA PHE A 423 -8.84 16.47 8.72
C PHE A 423 -10.28 16.35 8.21
N CYS A 424 -10.55 16.98 7.06
CA CYS A 424 -11.85 16.96 6.41
C CYS A 424 -11.83 16.00 5.22
N HIS A 425 -12.81 15.12 5.12
CA HIS A 425 -13.03 14.25 3.98
C HIS A 425 -14.41 14.52 3.39
N CYS A 426 -14.45 14.83 2.09
CA CYS A 426 -15.66 15.22 1.37
C CYS A 426 -15.67 14.52 0.01
N ALA A 427 -16.87 14.31 -0.56
CA ALA A 427 -17.02 13.67 -1.86
C ALA A 427 -16.25 14.43 -2.96
N GLY A 428 -15.57 13.69 -3.83
CA GLY A 428 -14.75 14.25 -4.91
C GLY A 428 -13.32 14.61 -4.51
N GLU A 429 -12.95 14.54 -3.23
CA GLU A 429 -11.58 14.74 -2.77
C GLU A 429 -10.94 13.39 -2.42
N PRO A 430 -9.87 12.97 -3.12
CA PRO A 430 -9.32 11.63 -2.98
C PRO A 430 -8.60 11.39 -1.64
N LYS A 431 -8.21 12.46 -0.94
CA LYS A 431 -7.50 12.38 0.34
C LYS A 431 -8.08 13.37 1.36
N PRO A 432 -8.05 13.04 2.66
CA PRO A 432 -8.41 14.00 3.70
C PRO A 432 -7.55 15.26 3.63
N VAL A 433 -8.17 16.43 3.85
CA VAL A 433 -7.54 17.74 3.79
C VAL A 433 -7.38 18.31 5.20
N TYR A 434 -6.17 18.75 5.54
CA TYR A 434 -5.89 19.42 6.81
C TYR A 434 -6.54 20.81 6.87
N ILE A 435 -7.26 21.09 7.95
CA ILE A 435 -7.92 22.36 8.23
C ILE A 435 -7.47 22.87 9.60
N ASP A 436 -7.02 24.13 9.67
CA ASP A 436 -6.93 24.91 10.92
C ASP A 436 -8.01 26.00 10.85
N PHE A 437 -9.02 25.94 11.72
CA PHE A 437 -10.14 26.90 11.73
C PHE A 437 -9.71 28.32 12.12
N HIS A 438 -8.49 28.52 12.63
CA HIS A 438 -7.92 29.86 12.83
C HIS A 438 -7.22 30.41 11.57
N SER A 439 -7.01 29.60 10.53
CA SER A 439 -6.40 30.02 9.28
C SER A 439 -7.45 30.42 8.25
N ARG A 440 -7.51 31.73 7.93
CA ARG A 440 -8.45 32.26 6.92
C ARG A 440 -8.28 31.61 5.54
N ALA A 441 -7.05 31.27 5.16
CA ALA A 441 -6.79 30.64 3.87
C ALA A 441 -7.35 29.21 3.82
N LEU A 442 -7.17 28.44 4.91
CA LEU A 442 -7.67 27.06 4.98
C LEU A 442 -9.19 27.00 5.10
N THR A 443 -9.82 27.90 5.85
CA THR A 443 -11.28 27.99 5.92
C THR A 443 -11.92 28.43 4.61
N TYR A 444 -11.26 29.33 3.86
CA TYR A 444 -11.68 29.69 2.50
C TYR A 444 -11.61 28.49 1.54
N ASN A 445 -10.53 27.72 1.58
CA ASN A 445 -10.39 26.51 0.76
C ASN A 445 -11.44 25.45 1.12
N LEU A 446 -11.72 25.26 2.42
CA LEU A 446 -12.79 24.39 2.90
C LEU A 446 -14.15 24.85 2.37
N HIS A 447 -14.48 26.13 2.46
CA HIS A 447 -15.75 26.66 1.93
C HIS A 447 -15.92 26.38 0.44
N ARG A 448 -14.88 26.61 -0.36
CA ARG A 448 -14.88 26.26 -1.79
C ARG A 448 -15.10 24.77 -2.05
N MET A 449 -14.41 23.92 -1.29
CA MET A 449 -14.52 22.46 -1.40
C MET A 449 -15.96 22.01 -1.07
N LEU A 450 -16.55 22.51 0.01
CA LEU A 450 -17.92 22.23 0.40
C LEU A 450 -18.94 22.76 -0.61
N ASN A 451 -18.70 23.93 -1.23
CA ASN A 451 -19.54 24.46 -2.30
C ASN A 451 -19.55 23.56 -3.54
N ARG A 452 -18.38 23.07 -3.94
CA ARG A 452 -18.27 22.12 -5.06
C ARG A 452 -19.03 20.83 -4.74
N ALA A 453 -18.80 20.26 -3.55
CA ALA A 453 -19.47 19.04 -3.13
C ALA A 453 -20.99 19.21 -3.08
N ALA A 454 -21.49 20.32 -2.52
CA ALA A 454 -22.92 20.59 -2.47
C ALA A 454 -23.55 20.85 -3.84
N GLY A 455 -22.79 21.42 -4.79
CA GLY A 455 -23.26 21.58 -6.17
C GLY A 455 -23.40 20.24 -6.91
N ALA A 456 -22.59 19.23 -6.53
CA ALA A 456 -22.69 17.89 -7.08
C ALA A 456 -23.75 17.04 -6.38
N GLU A 457 -23.77 17.02 -5.04
CA GLU A 457 -24.69 16.23 -4.23
C GLU A 457 -25.02 16.97 -2.91
N PRO A 458 -26.16 17.71 -2.84
CA PRO A 458 -26.49 18.54 -1.68
C PRO A 458 -26.61 17.79 -0.35
N GLU A 459 -27.05 16.52 -0.41
CA GLU A 459 -27.23 15.66 0.77
C GLU A 459 -25.96 14.88 1.15
N ALA A 460 -24.85 15.07 0.42
CA ALA A 460 -23.60 14.41 0.74
C ALA A 460 -23.15 14.74 2.17
N LEU A 461 -22.60 13.73 2.83
CA LEU A 461 -21.99 13.89 4.15
C LEU A 461 -20.53 14.31 4.00
N VAL A 462 -20.14 15.33 4.76
CA VAL A 462 -18.75 15.64 5.03
C VAL A 462 -18.37 15.04 6.38
N ARG A 463 -17.23 14.36 6.43
CA ARG A 463 -16.67 13.79 7.66
C ARG A 463 -15.45 14.58 8.11
N PHE A 464 -15.36 14.79 9.42
CA PHE A 464 -14.21 15.42 10.06
C PHE A 464 -13.60 14.45 11.05
N ASN A 465 -12.28 14.37 11.08
CA ASN A 465 -11.52 13.65 12.11
C ASN A 465 -10.63 14.64 12.85
N GLU A 466 -10.43 14.46 14.15
CA GLU A 466 -9.47 15.27 14.89
C GLU A 466 -8.06 15.13 14.31
N MET A 467 -7.24 16.17 14.46
CA MET A 467 -5.80 16.06 14.26
C MET A 467 -5.18 15.41 15.51
N LEU A 468 -4.71 14.18 15.36
CA LEU A 468 -4.01 13.44 16.40
C LEU A 468 -2.91 12.57 15.76
N PRO A 469 -1.62 12.74 16.11
CA PRO A 469 -1.06 13.70 17.08
C PRO A 469 -1.31 15.18 16.73
N ALA A 470 -1.48 16.04 17.73
CA ALA A 470 -1.36 17.48 17.54
C ALA A 470 0.11 17.88 17.26
N PRO A 471 0.39 19.05 16.66
CA PRO A 471 1.76 19.49 16.37
C PRO A 471 2.70 19.53 17.58
N ASP A 472 2.19 19.82 18.77
CA ASP A 472 2.91 19.81 20.04
C ASP A 472 3.05 18.41 20.66
N GLU A 473 2.35 17.43 20.10
CA GLU A 473 2.42 16.00 20.44
C GLU A 473 3.21 15.18 19.39
N CYS A 474 3.85 15.85 18.43
CA CYS A 474 4.83 15.23 17.54
C CYS A 474 6.15 15.07 18.28
N TRP A 475 6.42 13.84 18.76
CA TRP A 475 7.58 13.50 19.60
C TRP A 475 8.93 13.54 18.87
N LEU A 476 8.92 13.34 17.55
CA LEU A 476 10.14 13.26 16.75
C LEU A 476 10.67 14.67 16.49
N GLU A 477 11.72 15.05 17.20
CA GLU A 477 12.35 16.37 17.13
C GLU A 477 13.68 16.31 16.39
N HIS A 478 13.99 17.36 15.62
CA HIS A 478 15.30 17.60 15.04
C HIS A 478 15.51 19.10 14.81
N ASP A 479 16.64 19.64 15.29
CA ASP A 479 17.02 21.05 15.20
C ASP A 479 15.94 22.05 15.69
N GLY A 480 15.19 21.66 16.72
CA GLY A 480 14.10 22.43 17.34
C GLY A 480 12.74 22.26 16.66
N ASP A 481 12.70 21.63 15.48
CA ASP A 481 11.47 21.35 14.74
C ASP A 481 10.89 19.98 15.08
N ARG A 482 9.56 19.87 15.03
CA ARG A 482 8.82 18.64 15.32
C ARG A 482 8.23 18.07 14.06
N TYR A 483 8.36 16.75 13.92
CA TYR A 483 7.98 16.03 12.71
C TYR A 483 6.91 15.01 13.02
N THR A 484 5.88 14.99 12.18
CA THR A 484 4.94 13.86 12.13
C THR A 484 5.73 12.61 11.74
N SER A 485 5.50 11.53 12.48
CA SER A 485 6.09 10.22 12.19
C SER A 485 5.03 9.14 12.33
N GLU A 486 5.23 8.06 11.63
CA GLU A 486 4.36 6.89 11.63
C GLU A 486 5.23 5.64 11.51
N LEU A 487 4.90 4.63 12.29
CA LEU A 487 5.58 3.35 12.37
C LEU A 487 4.70 2.31 11.70
N ARG A 488 5.23 1.62 10.68
CA ARG A 488 4.57 0.42 10.14
C ARG A 488 4.93 -0.79 11.00
N ILE A 489 4.02 -1.18 11.87
CA ILE A 489 4.21 -2.30 12.80
C ILE A 489 3.66 -3.57 12.17
N VAL A 490 4.50 -4.59 12.05
CA VAL A 490 4.11 -5.89 11.49
C VAL A 490 4.09 -6.94 12.60
N ALA A 491 2.93 -7.57 12.76
CA ALA A 491 2.75 -8.77 13.56
C ALA A 491 2.76 -10.01 12.67
N VAL A 492 3.39 -11.08 13.15
CA VAL A 492 3.48 -12.38 12.46
C VAL A 492 2.54 -13.37 13.13
N ASP A 493 1.63 -13.95 12.35
CA ASP A 493 0.81 -15.06 12.79
C ASP A 493 1.63 -16.36 12.80
N LEU A 494 2.09 -16.73 14.00
CA LEU A 494 2.91 -17.93 14.18
C LEU A 494 2.17 -19.23 13.82
N THR A 495 0.83 -19.22 13.78
CA THR A 495 0.03 -20.39 13.37
C THR A 495 -0.02 -20.59 11.85
N ARG A 496 0.38 -19.57 11.08
CA ARG A 496 0.40 -19.57 9.61
C ARG A 496 1.80 -19.56 9.01
N ARG A 497 2.83 -19.59 9.84
CA ARG A 497 4.23 -19.53 9.41
C ARG A 497 4.57 -20.69 8.46
N GLY A 498 5.15 -20.38 7.31
CA GLY A 498 5.62 -21.36 6.32
C GLY A 498 4.54 -21.97 5.41
N LEU A 499 3.28 -21.57 5.56
CA LEU A 499 2.16 -22.12 4.77
C LEU A 499 2.08 -21.59 3.34
N GLY A 500 2.91 -20.62 2.97
CA GLY A 500 2.96 -20.01 1.63
C GLY A 500 3.62 -20.87 0.56
N THR A 501 4.19 -22.01 0.95
CA THR A 501 5.05 -22.84 0.09
C THR A 501 4.24 -23.62 -0.94
N VAL A 502 4.66 -23.59 -2.21
CA VAL A 502 4.12 -24.45 -3.27
C VAL A 502 4.99 -25.66 -3.52
N ALA A 503 4.37 -26.75 -3.98
CA ALA A 503 5.08 -27.96 -4.39
C ALA A 503 5.63 -27.78 -5.82
N THR A 504 6.90 -28.12 -6.01
CA THR A 504 7.64 -27.92 -7.27
C THR A 504 8.44 -29.12 -7.71
#